data_AF-A0A8T4VQV8-F1
#
_entry.id   AF-A0A8T4VQV8-F1
#
_cell.length_a   1.000
_cell.length_b   1.000
_cell.length_c   1.000
_cell.angle_alpha   90.00
_cell.angle_beta   90.00
_cell.angle_gamma   90.00
#
_symmetry.space_group_name_H-M   'P 1'
#
loop_
_entity.id
_entity.type
_entity.pdbx_description
1 polymer ?
#
loop_
_entity_poly.entity_id
_entity_poly.type
_entity_poly.pdbx_seq_one_letter_code
_entity_poly.pdbx_strand_id
1 'polypeptide(L)' 'MLVERFLSEHRGDLFSKAAIIRALGGRINNKSLSTILDYLEASNKIMQGPKGILWIVSEGKKAKLLMKEAIVF' A
#
# COMPACT_ATOMS: atom_id res chain seq x y z
N MET A 1 0.67 -9.01 -5.83
CA MET A 1 1.45 -9.71 -4.77
C MET A 1 0.58 -9.95 -3.53
N LEU A 2 0.91 -10.85 -2.59
CA LEU A 2 0.08 -11.15 -1.39
C LEU A 2 -0.17 -9.91 -0.50
N VAL A 3 0.89 -9.17 -0.15
CA VAL A 3 0.80 -7.96 0.69
C VAL A 3 -0.01 -6.86 0.00
N GLU A 4 0.27 -6.65 -1.29
CA GLU A 4 -0.42 -5.67 -2.12
C GLU A 4 -1.92 -5.96 -2.20
N ARG A 5 -2.30 -7.22 -2.41
CA ARG A 5 -3.71 -7.63 -2.41
C ARG A 5 -4.36 -7.34 -1.06
N PHE A 6 -3.72 -7.74 0.04
CA PHE A 6 -4.24 -7.47 1.39
C PHE A 6 -4.47 -5.97 1.62
N LEU A 7 -3.48 -5.12 1.35
CA LEU A 7 -3.59 -3.67 1.57
C LEU A 7 -4.62 -3.02 0.64
N SER A 8 -4.71 -3.46 -0.61
CA SER A 8 -5.66 -2.93 -1.59
C SER A 8 -7.11 -3.38 -1.38
N GLU A 9 -7.35 -4.49 -0.67
CA GLU A 9 -8.69 -4.92 -0.24
C GLU A 9 -9.16 -4.16 1.01
N HIS A 10 -8.23 -3.63 1.82
CA HIS A 10 -8.50 -2.87 3.04
C HIS A 10 -8.22 -1.37 2.86
N ARG A 11 -8.70 -0.79 1.74
CA ARG A 11 -8.47 0.63 1.44
C ARG A 11 -9.10 1.51 2.53
N GLY A 12 -8.33 2.46 3.04
CA GLY A 12 -8.78 3.37 4.11
C GLY A 12 -8.35 2.93 5.52
N ASP A 13 -7.96 1.68 5.70
CA ASP A 13 -7.46 1.18 6.98
C ASP A 13 -5.96 1.45 7.14
N LEU A 14 -5.57 1.68 8.39
CA LEU A 14 -4.18 1.94 8.77
C LEU A 14 -3.60 0.72 9.49
N PHE A 15 -2.51 0.16 8.98
CA PHE A 15 -1.91 -1.05 9.52
C PHE A 15 -0.48 -0.83 10.04
N SER A 16 -0.13 -1.51 11.14
CA SER A 16 1.28 -1.68 11.53
C SER A 16 1.90 -2.89 10.82
N LYS A 17 3.23 -2.94 10.69
CA LYS A 17 3.94 -4.11 10.14
C LYS A 17 3.54 -5.41 10.86
N ALA A 18 3.43 -5.37 12.19
CA ALA A 18 3.01 -6.52 13.00
C ALA A 18 1.56 -6.95 12.72
N ALA A 19 0.64 -6.01 12.46
CA ALA A 19 -0.73 -6.33 12.07
C ALA A 19 -0.77 -7.06 10.72
N ILE A 20 0.00 -6.58 9.73
CA ILE A 20 0.09 -7.21 8.41
C ILE A 20 0.64 -8.63 8.52
N ILE A 21 1.73 -8.85 9.27
CA ILE A 21 2.33 -10.19 9.45
C ILE A 21 1.32 -11.17 10.06
N ARG A 22 0.57 -10.72 11.08
CA ARG A 22 -0.47 -11.52 11.73
C ARG A 22 -1.62 -11.84 10.78
N ALA A 23 -2.12 -10.85 10.05
CA ALA A 23 -3.20 -11.02 9.08
C ALA A 23 -2.82 -11.97 7.94
N LEU A 24 -1.55 -11.97 7.54
CA LEU A 24 -1.04 -12.87 6.51
C LEU A 24 -0.68 -14.28 7.03
N GLY A 25 -0.92 -14.56 8.32
CA GLY A 25 -0.70 -15.87 8.93
C GLY A 25 0.78 -16.26 8.98
N GLY A 26 1.68 -15.29 9.16
CA GLY A 26 3.13 -15.56 9.25
C GLY A 26 3.78 -16.00 7.93
N ARG A 27 3.05 -15.97 6.81
CA ARG A 27 3.59 -16.32 5.46
C ARG A 27 4.72 -15.40 4.98
N ILE A 28 4.91 -14.27 5.65
CA ILE A 28 5.94 -13.28 5.32
C ILE A 28 6.61 -12.84 6.62
N ASN A 29 7.95 -12.84 6.62
CA ASN A 29 8.75 -12.34 7.73
C ASN A 29 8.95 -10.82 7.65
N ASN A 30 9.43 -10.20 8.74
CA ASN A 30 9.57 -8.75 8.83
C ASN A 30 10.53 -8.14 7.78
N LYS A 31 11.61 -8.85 7.42
CA LYS A 31 12.58 -8.39 6.43
C LYS A 31 11.95 -8.33 5.04
N SER A 32 11.33 -9.44 4.63
CA SER A 32 10.61 -9.54 3.36
C SER A 32 9.46 -8.53 3.31
N LEU A 33 8.70 -8.37 4.40
CA LEU A 33 7.64 -7.35 4.44
C LEU A 33 8.21 -5.95 4.23
N SER A 34 9.32 -5.60 4.87
CA SER A 34 9.93 -4.27 4.71
C SER A 34 10.33 -4.02 3.26
N THR A 35 11.03 -4.97 2.60
CA THR A 35 11.37 -4.83 1.17
C THR A 35 10.14 -4.67 0.28
N ILE A 36 9.05 -5.37 0.59
CA ILE A 36 7.79 -5.25 -0.17
C ILE A 36 7.17 -3.86 0.04
N LEU A 37 7.15 -3.36 1.27
CA LEU A 37 6.61 -2.04 1.59
C LEU A 37 7.44 -0.94 0.91
N ASP A 38 8.77 -1.03 0.93
CA ASP A 38 9.65 -0.08 0.26
C ASP A 38 9.36 -0.04 -1.26
N TYR A 39 9.17 -1.22 -1.88
CA TYR A 39 8.77 -1.31 -3.29
C TYR A 39 7.39 -0.68 -3.56
N LEU A 40 6.41 -0.95 -2.69
CA LEU A 40 5.06 -0.42 -2.84
C LEU A 40 5.02 1.10 -2.64
N GLU A 41 5.81 1.63 -1.72
CA GLU A 41 5.94 3.07 -1.48
C GLU A 41 6.65 3.76 -2.65
N ALA A 42 7.75 3.21 -3.14
CA ALA A 42 8.41 3.69 -4.36
C ALA A 42 7.48 3.65 -5.59
N SER A 43 6.52 2.73 -5.61
CA SER A 43 5.48 2.62 -6.65
C SER A 43 4.26 3.51 -6.39
N ASN A 44 4.32 4.40 -5.38
CA ASN A 44 3.23 5.28 -4.92
C ASN A 44 1.94 4.57 -4.51
N LYS A 45 1.97 3.26 -4.22
CA LYS A 45 0.78 2.46 -3.87
C LYS A 45 0.35 2.61 -2.42
N ILE A 46 1.32 2.85 -1.55
CA ILE A 46 1.13 3.01 -0.12
C ILE A 46 1.81 4.29 0.35
N MET A 47 1.41 4.76 1.52
CA MET A 47 2.12 5.77 2.29
C MET A 47 2.53 5.14 3.63
N GLN A 48 3.81 5.24 3.99
CA GLN A 48 4.30 4.87 5.32
C GLN A 48 4.41 6.11 6.20
N GLY A 49 3.96 6.00 7.45
CA GLY A 49 4.07 7.07 8.44
C GLY A 49 4.18 6.54 9.87
N PRO A 50 4.39 7.42 10.86
CA PRO A 50 4.56 7.01 12.25
C PRO A 50 3.34 6.28 12.84
N LYS A 51 2.15 6.52 12.28
CA LYS A 51 0.91 5.87 12.70
C LYS A 51 0.67 4.52 12.01
N GLY A 52 1.38 4.21 10.92
CA GLY A 52 1.24 2.96 10.18
C GLY A 52 1.34 3.13 8.67
N ILE A 53 0.84 2.13 7.97
CA ILE A 53 0.89 1.94 6.52
C ILE A 53 -0.54 2.04 5.99
N LEU A 54 -0.74 2.90 4.99
CA LEU A 54 -2.03 3.14 4.34
C LEU A 54 -1.93 2.87 2.85
N TRP A 55 -2.93 2.19 2.28
CA TRP A 55 -3.07 2.09 0.82
C TRP A 55 -3.66 3.39 0.24
N ILE A 56 -2.96 4.00 -0.72
CA ILE A 56 -3.33 5.32 -1.27
C ILE A 56 -3.65 5.30 -2.76
N VAL A 57 -3.34 4.21 -3.48
CA VAL A 57 -3.61 4.15 -4.91
C VAL A 57 -5.10 3.97 -5.21
N SER A 58 -5.63 4.91 -5.98
CA SER A 58 -6.97 4.85 -6.56
C SER A 58 -6.88 4.38 -8.01
N GLU A 59 -7.33 3.17 -8.28
CA GLU A 59 -7.29 2.58 -9.63
C GLU A 59 -8.51 2.90 -10.49
N GLY A 60 -9.42 3.74 -9.99
CA GLY A 60 -10.64 4.12 -10.72
C GLY A 60 -10.34 4.91 -12.00
N LYS A 61 -11.17 4.73 -13.04
CA LYS A 61 -11.05 5.47 -14.31
C LYS A 61 -10.96 6.99 -14.11
N LYS A 62 -11.71 7.52 -13.14
CA LYS A 62 -11.71 8.95 -12.78
C LYS A 62 -10.39 9.41 -12.16
N ALA A 63 -9.78 8.61 -11.30
CA ALA A 63 -8.50 8.95 -10.68
C ALA A 63 -7.36 8.96 -11.71
N LYS A 64 -7.36 8.00 -12.65
CA LYS A 64 -6.40 8.00 -13.77
C LYS A 64 -6.55 9.22 -14.68
N LEU A 65 -7.79 9.65 -14.93
CA LEU A 65 -8.07 10.86 -15.70
C LEU A 65 -7.55 12.11 -14.97
N LEU A 66 -7.86 12.25 -13.68
CA LEU A 66 -7.37 13.35 -12.84
C LEU A 66 -5.84 13.42 -12.79
N MET A 67 -5.15 12.28 -12.67
CA MET A 67 -3.68 12.24 -12.71
C MET A 67 -3.14 12.69 -14.07
N LYS A 68 -3.79 12.31 -15.17
CA LYS A 68 -3.37 12.73 -16.52
C LYS A 68 -3.55 14.24 -16.74
N GLU A 69 -4.62 14.82 -16.22
CA GLU A 69 -4.91 16.25 -16.34
C GLU A 69 -4.07 17.11 -15.38
N ALA A 70 -3.76 16.60 -14.19
CA ALA A 70 -2.93 17.32 -13.20
C ALA A 70 -1.46 17.51 -13.63
N ILE A 71 -0.94 16.69 -14.55
CA ILE A 71 0.43 16.81 -15.09
C ILE A 71 0.54 17.97 -16.11
N VAL A 72 -0.59 18.59 -16.50
CA VAL A 72 -0.64 19.65 -17.53
C VAL A 72 -0.66 21.06 -16.93
N PHE A 73 -0.29 21.23 -15.65
CA PHE A 73 -0.14 22.54 -14.99
C PHE A 73 1.29 22.80 -14.55
#